data_AF-A0A4U2ZH73-F1
#
_entry.id   AF-A0A4U2ZH73-F1
#
_cell.length_a   1.000
_cell.length_b   1.000
_cell.length_c   1.000
_cell.angle_alpha   90.00
_cell.angle_beta   90.00
_cell.angle_gamma   90.00
#
_symmetry.space_group_name_H-M   'P 1'
#
loop_
_entity.id
_entity.type
_entity.pdbx_description
1 polymer ?
#
loop_
_entity_poly.entity_id
_entity_poly.type
_entity_poly.pdbx_seq_one_letter_code
_entity_poly.pdbx_strand_id
1 'polypeptide(L)'
;MKKSRSIPKEHVASLSGLTIYLTNLPRTISAEKITQLYRIRWQIELRFKTWKSHLKLHQIKDMKVERWLCHIYSQCIVMLLSMMTTGYLRKIV
;
A
#
# COMPACT_ATOMS: atom_id res chain seq x y z
N MET A 1 -26.64 0.17 15.58
CA MET A 1 -26.03 0.82 16.76
C MET A 1 -25.06 1.90 16.29
N LYS A 2 -25.37 3.20 16.50
CA LYS A 2 -24.42 4.29 16.21
C LYS A 2 -23.31 4.23 17.26
N LYS A 3 -22.06 3.94 16.86
CA LYS A 3 -20.90 4.11 17.75
C LYS A 3 -20.81 5.60 18.11
N SER A 4 -21.08 5.93 19.36
CA SER A 4 -20.80 7.26 19.91
C SER A 4 -19.29 7.53 19.77
N ARG A 5 -18.91 8.68 19.20
CA ARG A 5 -17.52 9.11 19.15
C ARG A 5 -17.09 9.41 20.59
N SER A 6 -16.25 8.56 21.18
CA SER A 6 -15.72 8.85 22.52
C SER A 6 -14.83 10.10 22.46
N ILE A 7 -15.04 11.03 23.38
CA ILE A 7 -14.21 12.23 23.52
C ILE A 7 -12.77 11.77 23.84
N PRO A 8 -11.76 12.15 23.04
CA PRO A 8 -10.38 11.77 23.32
C PRO A 8 -9.92 12.35 24.66
N LYS A 9 -9.19 11.57 25.46
CA LYS A 9 -8.54 12.06 26.69
C LYS A 9 -7.61 13.22 26.32
N GLU A 10 -7.45 14.22 27.19
CA GLU A 10 -6.70 15.47 26.91
C GLU A 10 -5.30 15.22 26.34
N HIS A 11 -4.56 14.24 26.85
CA HIS A 11 -3.23 13.88 26.34
C HIS A 11 -3.24 13.29 24.91
N VAL A 12 -4.33 12.64 24.50
CA VAL A 12 -4.49 12.13 23.13
C VAL A 12 -4.88 13.26 22.19
N ALA A 13 -5.69 14.20 22.67
CA ALA A 13 -6.05 15.41 21.93
C ALA A 13 -4.83 16.32 21.71
N SER A 14 -3.94 16.45 22.69
CA SER A 14 -2.72 17.26 22.57
C SER A 14 -1.69 16.68 21.58
N LEU A 15 -1.77 15.37 21.31
CA LEU A 15 -0.97 14.69 20.29
C LEU A 15 -1.61 14.72 18.90
N SER A 16 -2.80 15.33 18.75
CA SER A 16 -3.44 15.45 17.45
C SER A 16 -2.58 16.31 16.50
N GLY A 17 -2.27 15.77 15.33
CA GLY A 17 -1.40 16.41 14.34
C GLY A 17 0.08 16.00 14.42
N LEU A 18 0.50 15.25 15.43
CA LEU A 18 1.86 14.70 15.50
C LEU A 18 1.97 13.41 14.67
N THR A 19 3.01 13.32 13.83
CA THR A 19 3.36 12.07 13.13
C THR A 19 4.70 11.57 13.65
N ILE A 20 4.71 10.38 14.27
CA ILE A 20 5.91 9.76 14.83
C ILE A 20 6.34 8.62 13.91
N TYR A 21 7.61 8.63 13.51
CA TYR A 21 8.23 7.54 12.75
C TYR A 21 9.26 6.81 13.61
N LEU A 22 9.11 5.50 13.74
CA LEU A 22 10.13 4.62 14.30
C LEU A 22 10.89 3.96 13.16
N THR A 23 12.22 4.07 13.16
CA THR A 23 13.07 3.48 12.11
C THR A 23 14.40 2.98 12.68
N ASN A 24 14.94 1.94 12.07
CA ASN A 24 16.28 1.41 12.32
C ASN A 24 17.35 2.04 11.41
N LEU A 25 16.98 3.04 10.59
CA LEU A 25 17.92 3.72 9.71
C LEU A 25 18.97 4.51 10.51
N PRO A 26 20.20 4.63 9.99
CA PRO A 26 21.25 5.40 10.64
C PRO A 26 20.86 6.89 10.72
N ARG A 27 21.35 7.57 11.77
CA ARG A 27 21.08 8.99 12.04
C ARG A 27 21.57 9.94 10.94
N THR A 28 22.39 9.45 10.01
CA THR A 28 22.86 10.19 8.83
C THR A 28 21.74 10.49 7.83
N ILE A 29 20.62 9.76 7.88
CA ILE A 29 19.47 9.99 7.02
C ILE A 29 18.55 11.04 7.66
N SER A 30 18.23 12.09 6.90
CA SER A 30 17.34 13.15 7.38
C SER A 30 15.91 12.66 7.60
N ALA A 31 15.21 13.30 8.55
CA ALA A 31 13.80 13.03 8.83
C ALA A 31 12.90 13.23 7.60
N GLU A 32 13.25 14.15 6.71
CA GLU A 32 12.55 14.40 5.45
C GLU A 32 12.62 13.19 4.51
N LYS A 33 13.80 12.56 4.39
CA LYS A 33 13.97 11.34 3.58
C LYS A 33 13.18 10.18 4.17
N ILE A 34 13.16 10.05 5.49
CA ILE A 34 12.34 9.04 6.19
C ILE A 34 10.85 9.28 5.90
N THR A 35 10.41 10.54 5.96
CA THR A 35 9.03 10.94 5.66
C THR A 35 8.67 10.63 4.20
N GLN A 36 9.54 10.97 3.25
CA GLN A 36 9.36 10.64 1.82
C GLN A 36 9.28 9.13 1.59
N LEU A 37 10.15 8.34 2.22
CA LEU A 37 10.11 6.88 2.16
C LEU A 37 8.78 6.35 2.69
N TYR A 38 8.29 6.89 3.80
CA TYR A 38 7.02 6.47 4.40
C TYR A 38 5.80 6.79 3.53
N ARG A 39 5.88 7.79 2.64
CA ARG A 39 4.82 8.06 1.65
C ARG A 39 4.63 6.90 0.67
N ILE A 40 5.66 6.09 0.42
CA ILE A 40 5.58 4.92 -0.48
C ILE A 40 4.69 3.82 0.11
N ARG A 41 4.57 3.72 1.43
CA ARG A 41 3.68 2.75 2.09
C ARG A 41 2.25 2.81 1.52
N TRP A 42 1.71 4.02 1.36
CA TRP A 42 0.37 4.20 0.81
C TRP A 42 0.27 3.75 -0.66
N GLN A 43 1.33 3.96 -1.45
CA GLN A 43 1.38 3.48 -2.83
C GLN A 43 1.30 1.95 -2.90
N ILE A 44 1.92 1.25 -1.96
CA ILE A 44 1.84 -0.22 -1.87
C ILE A 44 0.40 -0.64 -1.53
N GLU A 45 -0.24 0.00 -0.54
CA GLU A 45 -1.63 -0.28 -0.16
C GLU A 45 -2.61 -0.05 -1.31
N LEU A 46 -2.47 1.06 -2.03
CA LEU A 46 -3.27 1.35 -3.23
C LEU A 46 -3.10 0.27 -4.29
N ARG A 47 -1.87 -0.20 -4.53
CA ARG A 47 -1.62 -1.30 -5.48
C ARG A 47 -2.32 -2.58 -5.05
N PHE A 48 -2.22 -2.97 -3.78
CA PHE A 48 -2.93 -4.12 -3.26
C PHE A 48 -4.45 -3.97 -3.33
N LYS A 49 -4.98 -2.76 -3.10
CA LYS A 49 -6.41 -2.47 -3.25
C LYS A 49 -6.85 -2.64 -4.71
N THR A 50 -6.08 -2.11 -5.65
CA THR A 50 -6.30 -2.28 -7.09
C THR A 50 -6.27 -3.76 -7.47
N TRP A 51 -5.33 -4.55 -6.93
CA TRP A 51 -5.25 -5.99 -7.20
C TRP A 51 -6.48 -6.74 -6.72
N LYS A 52 -6.89 -6.53 -5.48
CA LYS A 52 -8.09 -7.18 -4.95
C LYS A 52 -9.32 -6.85 -5.79
N SER A 53 -9.43 -5.60 -6.28
CA SER A 53 -10.56 -5.14 -7.09
C SER A 53 -10.55 -5.66 -8.53
N HIS A 54 -9.42 -5.54 -9.25
CA HIS A 54 -9.35 -5.81 -10.69
C HIS A 54 -9.01 -7.26 -10.99
N LEU A 55 -8.15 -7.86 -10.17
CA LEU A 55 -7.63 -9.20 -10.37
C LEU A 55 -8.40 -10.24 -9.55
N LYS A 56 -9.32 -9.78 -8.68
CA LYS A 56 -10.16 -10.61 -7.80
C LYS A 56 -9.34 -11.64 -7.03
N LEU A 57 -8.14 -11.27 -6.60
CA LEU A 57 -7.24 -12.12 -5.80
C LEU A 57 -7.89 -12.69 -4.53
N HIS A 58 -8.98 -12.08 -4.07
CA HIS A 58 -9.76 -12.57 -2.93
C HIS A 58 -10.77 -13.66 -3.30
N GLN A 59 -11.19 -13.75 -4.56
CA GLN A 59 -12.20 -14.70 -5.04
C GLN A 59 -11.51 -15.89 -5.73
N ILE A 60 -10.73 -16.63 -4.97
CA ILE A 60 -10.06 -17.84 -5.45
C ILE A 60 -11.01 -19.03 -5.28
N LYS A 61 -11.21 -19.79 -6.35
CA LYS A 61 -11.89 -21.09 -6.28
C LYS A 61 -10.91 -22.16 -5.79
N ASP A 62 -11.41 -23.18 -5.12
CA ASP A 62 -10.59 -24.32 -4.72
C ASP A 62 -9.92 -24.95 -5.94
N MET A 63 -8.59 -24.99 -5.92
CA MET A 63 -7.76 -25.53 -6.98
C MET A 63 -6.43 -26.02 -6.41
N LYS A 64 -5.73 -26.86 -7.19
CA LYS A 64 -4.39 -27.31 -6.82
C LYS A 64 -3.43 -26.12 -6.63
N VAL A 65 -2.52 -26.24 -5.67
CA VAL A 65 -1.59 -25.17 -5.29
C VAL A 65 -0.75 -24.69 -6.47
N GLU A 66 -0.35 -25.58 -7.37
CA GLU A 66 0.45 -25.24 -8.55
C GLU A 66 -0.34 -24.36 -9.53
N ARG A 67 -1.62 -24.68 -9.74
CA ARG A 67 -2.52 -23.86 -10.59
C ARG A 67 -2.76 -22.50 -9.94
N TRP A 68 -2.93 -22.47 -8.62
CA TRP A 68 -3.08 -21.23 -7.88
C TRP A 68 -1.83 -20.34 -8.00
N LEU A 69 -0.64 -20.89 -7.77
CA LEU A 69 0.62 -20.18 -7.92
C LEU A 69 0.79 -19.63 -9.35
N CYS A 70 0.53 -20.45 -10.37
CA CYS A 70 0.58 -20.01 -11.76
C CYS A 70 -0.36 -18.82 -12.03
N HIS A 71 -1.57 -18.85 -11.47
CA HIS A 71 -2.53 -17.76 -11.60
C HIS A 71 -2.04 -16.49 -10.91
N ILE A 72 -1.49 -16.59 -9.70
CA ILE A 72 -0.89 -15.45 -8.99
C ILE A 72 0.26 -14.85 -9.81
N TYR A 73 1.19 -15.67 -10.31
CA TYR A 73 2.32 -15.17 -11.11
C TYR A 73 1.86 -14.49 -12.40
N SER A 74 0.91 -15.08 -13.13
CA SER A 74 0.33 -14.46 -14.33
C SER A 74 -0.24 -13.06 -14.03
N GLN A 75 -0.98 -12.93 -12.92
CA GLN A 75 -1.56 -11.66 -12.52
C GLN A 75 -0.51 -10.62 -12.11
N CYS A 76 0.56 -11.04 -11.44
CA CYS A 76 1.70 -10.17 -11.13
C CYS A 76 2.38 -9.65 -12.41
N ILE A 77 2.58 -10.51 -13.42
CA ILE A 77 3.20 -10.14 -14.70
C ILE A 77 2.34 -9.11 -15.45
N VAL A 78 1.04 -9.38 -15.59
CA VAL A 78 0.10 -8.46 -16.27
C VAL A 78 0.10 -7.08 -15.60
N MET A 79 0.15 -7.06 -14.26
CA MET A 79 0.19 -5.80 -13.52
C MET A 79 1.52 -5.05 -13.71
N LEU A 80 2.66 -5.74 -13.69
CA LEU A 80 3.96 -5.13 -13.98
C LEU A 80 3.98 -4.51 -15.38
N LEU A 81 3.49 -5.25 -16.39
CA LEU A 81 3.38 -4.76 -17.77
C LEU A 81 2.48 -3.52 -17.83
N SER A 82 1.31 -3.54 -17.20
CA SER A 82 0.37 -2.40 -17.16
C SER A 82 0.99 -1.14 -16.54
N MET A 83 1.86 -1.31 -15.54
CA MET A 83 2.57 -0.20 -14.91
C MET A 83 3.67 0.37 -15.79
N MET A 84 4.43 -0.51 -16.46
CA MET A 84 5.47 -0.09 -17.39
C MET A 84 4.88 0.66 -18.58
N THR A 85 3.78 0.17 -19.16
CA THR A 85 3.10 0.84 -20.26
C THR A 85 2.54 2.20 -19.84
N THR A 86 1.87 2.29 -18.69
CA THR A 86 1.35 3.57 -18.17
C THR A 86 2.48 4.56 -17.87
N GLY A 87 3.59 4.09 -17.29
CA GLY A 87 4.76 4.92 -17.01
C GLY A 87 5.44 5.41 -18.29
N TYR A 88 5.49 4.57 -19.32
CA TYR A 88 6.03 4.94 -20.64
C TYR A 88 5.14 5.96 -21.35
N LEU A 89 3.82 5.76 -21.35
CA LEU A 89 2.86 6.71 -21.92
C LEU A 89 2.97 8.10 -21.25
N ARG A 90 3.13 8.14 -19.92
CA ARG A 90 3.34 9.39 -19.18
C ARG A 90 4.66 10.10 -19.48
N LYS A 91 5.66 9.40 -20.02
CA LYS A 91 6.91 10.01 -20.45
C LYS A 91 6.83 10.58 -21.87
N ILE A 92 5.93 10.04 -22.69
CA ILE A 92 5.73 10.48 -24.07
C ILE A 92 4.81 11.69 -24.15
N VAL A 93 3.75 11.71 -23.32
CA VAL A 93 2.84 12.84 -23.14
C VAL A 93 3.50 13.89 -22.25
#